data_AF-A0A834EZE4-F1
#
_entry.id   AF-A0A834EZE4-F1
#
_cell.length_a   1.000
_cell.length_b   1.000
_cell.length_c   1.000
_cell.angle_alpha   90.00
_cell.angle_beta   90.00
_cell.angle_gamma   90.00
#
_symmetry.space_group_name_H-M   'P 1'
#
loop_
_entity.id
_entity.type
_entity.pdbx_description
1 polymer ?
#
loop_
_entity_poly.entity_id
_entity_poly.type
_entity_poly.pdbx_seq_one_letter_code
_entity_poly.pdbx_strand_id
1 'polypeptide(L)'
;MPFNQLGTLAGSKFYNVEATYYYLRCIQSDAPFEGAYGNLKRLFDKAAKMYHQVKKREMKKLSPSRQRSKDVKRLLVSFMYLQSLLQPKNSLLETELTSLCQSVLEDFNLVLFYLPPPAHGGAEHSPSEEEEEEQQHSDSSCPVLPDGLLFKMVVHSLKRGGGRRLFMRLLRVFSESEAEGL
;
A
#
# COMPACT_ATOMS: atom_id res chain seq x y z
N MET A 1 -9.11 -22.07 -4.78
CA MET A 1 -9.82 -21.75 -3.51
C MET A 1 -8.97 -21.23 -2.34
N PRO A 2 -7.78 -21.75 -1.99
CA PRO A 2 -7.09 -21.34 -0.75
C PRO A 2 -6.79 -19.83 -0.67
N PHE A 3 -6.49 -19.20 -1.81
CA PHE A 3 -6.19 -17.77 -1.86
C PHE A 3 -7.37 -16.85 -1.46
N ASN A 4 -8.63 -17.21 -1.75
CA ASN A 4 -9.76 -16.37 -1.31
C ASN A 4 -9.86 -16.35 0.23
N GLN A 5 -9.64 -17.51 0.86
CA GLN A 5 -9.64 -17.63 2.33
C GLN A 5 -8.47 -16.84 2.94
N LEU A 6 -7.27 -16.93 2.34
CA LEU A 6 -6.13 -16.11 2.75
C LEU A 6 -6.41 -14.61 2.64
N GLY A 7 -7.14 -14.17 1.61
CA GLY A 7 -7.59 -12.78 1.48
C GLY A 7 -8.54 -12.35 2.60
N THR A 8 -9.43 -13.24 3.04
CA THR A 8 -10.32 -12.98 4.18
C THR A 8 -9.54 -12.95 5.51
N LEU A 9 -8.61 -13.89 5.71
CA LEU A 9 -7.76 -13.95 6.91
C LEU A 9 -6.77 -12.78 7.02
N ALA A 10 -6.28 -12.26 5.90
CA ALA A 10 -5.44 -11.07 5.88
C ALA A 10 -6.17 -9.83 6.43
N GLY A 11 -7.50 -9.79 6.35
CA GLY A 11 -8.32 -8.72 6.90
C GLY A 11 -7.97 -7.36 6.32
N SER A 12 -7.94 -6.32 7.17
CA SER A 12 -7.59 -4.96 6.76
C SER A 12 -6.11 -4.62 6.81
N LYS A 13 -5.25 -5.60 7.16
CA LYS A 13 -3.80 -5.41 7.32
C LYS A 13 -3.20 -4.61 6.18
N PHE A 14 -2.38 -3.63 6.54
CA PHE A 14 -1.70 -2.74 5.61
C PHE A 14 -2.66 -2.09 4.62
N TYR A 15 -3.77 -1.57 5.13
CA TYR A 15 -4.83 -0.96 4.32
C TYR A 15 -5.36 -1.87 3.21
N ASN A 16 -5.50 -3.16 3.53
CA ASN A 16 -5.99 -4.24 2.67
C ASN A 16 -5.06 -4.63 1.50
N VAL A 17 -3.81 -4.14 1.46
CA VAL A 17 -2.85 -4.50 0.39
C VAL A 17 -2.61 -6.01 0.35
N GLU A 18 -2.47 -6.64 1.53
CA GLU A 18 -2.26 -8.07 1.61
C GLU A 18 -3.49 -8.88 1.18
N ALA A 19 -4.69 -8.47 1.61
CA ALA A 19 -5.94 -9.10 1.18
C ALA A 19 -6.13 -8.99 -0.34
N THR A 20 -5.87 -7.82 -0.92
CA THR A 20 -5.89 -7.58 -2.37
C THR A 20 -4.98 -8.54 -3.12
N TYR A 21 -3.74 -8.72 -2.64
CA TYR A 21 -2.79 -9.65 -3.24
C TYR A 21 -3.39 -11.07 -3.33
N TYR A 22 -3.95 -11.59 -2.23
CA TYR A 22 -4.53 -12.92 -2.22
C TYR A 22 -5.77 -13.05 -3.11
N TYR A 23 -6.67 -12.06 -3.13
CA TYR A 23 -7.83 -12.10 -4.03
C TYR A 23 -7.42 -12.11 -5.51
N LEU A 24 -6.41 -11.33 -5.89
CA LEU A 24 -5.86 -11.35 -7.24
C LEU A 24 -5.21 -12.69 -7.59
N ARG A 25 -4.44 -13.28 -6.66
CA ARG A 25 -3.89 -14.63 -6.83
C ARG A 25 -4.98 -15.68 -7.00
N CYS A 26 -6.11 -15.53 -6.32
CA CYS A 26 -7.28 -16.40 -6.50
C CYS A 26 -7.86 -16.27 -7.91
N ILE A 27 -8.08 -15.03 -8.37
CA ILE A 27 -8.62 -14.72 -9.69
C ILE A 27 -7.72 -15.22 -10.82
N GLN A 28 -6.40 -15.16 -10.63
CA GLN A 28 -5.40 -15.54 -11.63
C GLN A 28 -4.97 -17.02 -11.57
N SER A 29 -5.53 -17.80 -10.64
CA SER A 29 -5.22 -19.24 -10.53
C SER A 29 -5.96 -20.05 -11.59
N ASP A 30 -5.51 -21.30 -11.83
CA ASP A 30 -6.13 -22.21 -12.79
C ASP A 30 -7.59 -22.55 -12.44
N ALA A 31 -7.97 -22.42 -11.17
CA ALA A 31 -9.31 -22.60 -10.65
C ALA A 31 -9.79 -21.33 -9.92
N PRO A 32 -10.19 -20.28 -10.67
CA PRO A 32 -10.63 -19.02 -10.08
C PRO A 32 -11.93 -19.17 -9.30
N PHE A 33 -12.15 -18.24 -8.37
CA PHE A 33 -13.38 -18.19 -7.57
C PHE A 33 -14.10 -16.87 -7.81
N GLU A 34 -15.34 -16.94 -8.29
CA GLU A 34 -16.15 -15.78 -8.66
C GLU A 34 -16.30 -14.77 -7.50
N GLY A 35 -16.44 -15.27 -6.27
CA GLY A 35 -16.57 -14.42 -5.08
C GLY A 35 -15.37 -13.52 -4.80
N ALA A 36 -14.18 -13.88 -5.30
CA ALA A 36 -12.97 -13.06 -5.13
C ALA A 36 -13.07 -11.72 -5.88
N TYR A 37 -13.78 -11.65 -7.02
CA TYR A 37 -14.02 -10.40 -7.73
C TYR A 37 -14.87 -9.43 -6.91
N GLY A 38 -15.92 -9.93 -6.26
CA GLY A 38 -16.79 -9.14 -5.38
C GLY A 38 -16.03 -8.59 -4.17
N ASN A 39 -15.19 -9.43 -3.55
CA ASN A 39 -14.31 -9.00 -2.46
C ASN A 39 -13.33 -7.92 -2.90
N LEU A 40 -12.66 -8.13 -4.03
CA LEU A 40 -11.69 -7.18 -4.57
C LEU A 40 -12.34 -5.83 -4.92
N LYS A 41 -13.54 -5.84 -5.51
CA LYS A 41 -14.30 -4.61 -5.81
C LYS A 41 -14.57 -3.81 -4.54
N ARG A 42 -15.02 -4.45 -3.45
CA ARG A 42 -15.27 -3.77 -2.16
C ARG A 42 -14.02 -3.12 -1.60
N LEU A 43 -12.86 -3.79 -1.71
CA LEU A 43 -11.58 -3.22 -1.26
C LEU A 43 -11.19 -1.97 -2.06
N PHE A 44 -11.39 -1.99 -3.37
CA PHE A 44 -11.11 -0.83 -4.23
C PHE A 44 -12.08 0.33 -3.99
N ASP A 45 -13.37 0.05 -3.81
CA ASP A 45 -14.37 1.08 -3.45
C ASP A 45 -14.00 1.74 -2.11
N LYS A 46 -13.48 0.97 -1.15
CA LYS A 46 -12.95 1.49 0.12
C LYS A 46 -11.69 2.34 -0.08
N ALA A 47 -10.75 1.87 -0.90
CA ALA A 47 -9.51 2.58 -1.19
C ALA A 47 -9.76 3.95 -1.84
N ALA A 48 -10.71 4.05 -2.77
CA ALA A 48 -11.09 5.33 -3.41
C ALA A 48 -11.58 6.37 -2.38
N LYS A 49 -12.46 5.95 -1.45
CA LYS A 49 -12.94 6.82 -0.37
C LYS A 49 -11.81 7.29 0.53
N MET A 50 -10.92 6.36 0.92
CA MET A 50 -9.78 6.67 1.78
C MET A 50 -8.79 7.61 1.09
N TYR A 51 -8.50 7.41 -0.19
CA TYR A 51 -7.57 8.23 -0.97
C TYR A 51 -7.99 9.71 -0.97
N HIS A 52 -9.27 9.99 -1.24
CA HIS A 52 -9.76 11.37 -1.21
C HIS A 52 -9.74 11.98 0.19
N GLN A 53 -9.80 11.17 1.25
CA GLN A 53 -9.68 11.63 2.63
C GLN A 53 -8.23 11.99 2.98
N VAL A 54 -7.25 11.16 2.60
CA VAL A 54 -5.83 11.45 2.84
C VAL A 54 -5.32 12.60 1.96
N LYS A 55 -5.85 12.77 0.74
CA LYS A 55 -5.51 13.89 -0.15
C LYS A 55 -5.96 15.25 0.39
N LYS A 56 -7.07 15.30 1.15
CA LYS A 56 -7.64 16.54 1.69
C LYS A 56 -7.04 17.00 3.03
N ARG A 57 -6.37 16.13 3.78
CA ARG A 57 -5.85 16.47 5.12
C ARG A 57 -4.53 17.26 5.00
N GLU A 58 -4.59 18.56 5.33
CA GLU A 58 -3.41 19.42 5.42
C GLU A 58 -2.52 19.15 6.63
N MET A 59 -1.29 19.67 6.58
CA MET A 59 -0.19 19.35 7.49
C MET A 59 -0.21 20.18 8.78
N LYS A 60 -0.35 19.51 9.92
CA LYS A 60 0.22 19.97 11.19
C LYS A 60 1.65 19.45 11.28
N LYS A 61 2.57 20.16 11.94
CA LYS A 61 3.89 19.62 12.29
C LYS A 61 3.68 18.39 13.17
N LEU A 62 4.00 17.21 12.66
CA LEU A 62 3.95 15.94 13.37
C LEU A 62 5.33 15.60 13.92
N SER A 63 5.37 14.80 14.99
CA SER A 63 6.62 14.17 15.42
C SER A 63 7.15 13.22 14.32
N PRO A 64 8.45 12.93 14.27
CA PRO A 64 9.03 12.05 13.25
C PRO A 64 8.34 10.69 13.14
N SER A 65 7.95 10.09 14.27
CA SER A 65 7.22 8.81 14.29
C SER A 65 5.83 8.92 13.66
N ARG A 66 5.05 9.95 14.05
CA ARG A 66 3.71 10.22 13.50
C ARG A 66 3.79 10.55 12.01
N GLN A 67 4.84 11.23 11.57
CA GLN A 67 5.09 11.52 10.16
C GLN A 67 5.37 10.23 9.36
N ARG A 68 6.23 9.33 9.85
CA ARG A 68 6.48 8.04 9.19
C ARG A 68 5.20 7.23 8.98
N SER A 69 4.39 7.09 10.04
CA SER A 69 3.11 6.37 9.95
C SER A 69 2.15 7.02 8.96
N LYS A 70 2.15 8.36 8.87
CA LYS A 70 1.36 9.11 7.88
C LYS A 70 1.83 8.84 6.45
N ASP A 71 3.13 8.83 6.21
CA ASP A 71 3.70 8.57 4.88
C ASP A 71 3.45 7.12 4.44
N VAL A 72 3.61 6.15 5.34
CA VAL A 72 3.24 4.74 5.10
C VAL A 72 1.76 4.61 4.75
N LYS A 73 0.87 5.25 5.54
CA LYS A 73 -0.58 5.26 5.26
C LYS A 73 -0.89 5.86 3.89
N ARG A 74 -0.29 7.00 3.57
CA ARG A 74 -0.48 7.69 2.30
C ARG A 74 -0.05 6.80 1.13
N LEU A 75 1.12 6.18 1.21
CA LEU A 75 1.59 5.23 0.21
C LEU A 75 0.62 4.07 -0.01
N LEU A 76 0.25 3.35 1.06
CA LEU A 76 -0.55 2.14 0.93
C LEU A 76 -1.96 2.42 0.40
N VAL A 77 -2.58 3.53 0.84
CA VAL A 77 -3.89 3.97 0.34
C VAL A 77 -3.82 4.42 -1.12
N SER A 78 -2.83 5.24 -1.47
CA SER A 78 -2.64 5.71 -2.85
C SER A 78 -2.32 4.56 -3.81
N PHE A 79 -1.51 3.59 -3.37
CA PHE A 79 -1.23 2.37 -4.13
C PHE A 79 -2.51 1.57 -4.38
N MET A 80 -3.32 1.32 -3.35
CA MET A 80 -4.59 0.61 -3.49
C MET A 80 -5.57 1.31 -4.43
N TYR A 81 -5.63 2.64 -4.38
CA TYR A 81 -6.44 3.43 -5.31
C TYR A 81 -5.90 3.35 -6.74
N LEU A 82 -4.59 3.49 -6.95
CA LEU A 82 -3.97 3.32 -8.26
C LEU A 82 -4.31 1.95 -8.87
N GLN A 83 -4.28 0.88 -8.06
CA GLN A 83 -4.64 -0.47 -8.52
C GLN A 83 -6.11 -0.63 -8.91
N SER A 84 -7.02 0.17 -8.34
CA SER A 84 -8.41 0.19 -8.76
C SER A 84 -8.56 0.83 -10.14
N LEU A 85 -7.82 1.91 -10.39
CA LEU A 85 -7.87 2.64 -11.67
C LEU A 85 -7.29 1.82 -12.83
N LEU A 86 -6.30 0.97 -12.54
CA LEU A 86 -5.69 0.07 -13.52
C LEU A 86 -6.55 -1.17 -13.83
N GLN A 87 -7.78 -1.26 -13.32
CA GLN A 87 -8.72 -2.31 -13.72
C GLN A 87 -9.16 -2.11 -15.18
N PRO A 88 -9.28 -3.17 -16.00
CA PRO A 88 -9.63 -3.08 -17.42
C PRO A 88 -10.94 -2.32 -17.73
N LYS A 89 -11.82 -2.18 -16.74
CA LYS A 89 -13.14 -1.53 -16.88
C LYS A 89 -13.14 -0.04 -16.50
N ASN A 90 -12.01 0.52 -16.05
CA ASN A 90 -11.91 1.91 -15.61
C ASN A 90 -11.21 2.75 -16.67
N SER A 91 -11.96 3.61 -17.36
CA SER A 91 -11.43 4.62 -18.28
C SER A 91 -11.28 5.95 -17.53
N LEU A 92 -10.09 6.21 -16.97
CA LEU A 92 -9.79 7.49 -16.33
C LEU A 92 -8.95 8.38 -17.26
N LEU A 93 -9.00 9.70 -17.05
CA LEU A 93 -8.15 10.68 -17.71
C LEU A 93 -6.66 10.37 -17.49
N GLU A 94 -5.91 10.24 -18.59
CA GLU A 94 -4.51 9.83 -18.59
C GLU A 94 -3.60 10.73 -17.71
N THR A 95 -3.93 12.02 -17.61
CA THR A 95 -3.19 13.02 -16.83
C THR A 95 -3.28 12.78 -15.32
N GLU A 96 -4.47 12.52 -14.79
CA GLU A 96 -4.67 12.26 -13.35
C GLU A 96 -4.06 10.91 -12.93
N LEU A 97 -4.11 9.93 -13.83
CA LEU A 97 -3.44 8.65 -13.62
C LEU A 97 -1.91 8.83 -13.55
N THR A 98 -1.35 9.66 -14.42
CA THR A 98 0.09 9.94 -14.46
C THR A 98 0.58 10.62 -13.18
N SER A 99 -0.13 11.64 -12.69
CA SER A 99 0.25 12.33 -11.45
C SER A 99 0.14 11.42 -10.22
N LEU A 100 -0.89 10.57 -10.15
CA LEU A 100 -1.02 9.58 -9.08
C LEU A 100 0.12 8.55 -9.13
N CYS A 101 0.50 8.08 -10.33
CA CYS A 101 1.63 7.18 -10.48
C CYS A 101 2.92 7.80 -9.92
N GLN A 102 3.21 9.06 -10.27
CA GLN A 102 4.39 9.77 -9.77
C GLN A 102 4.38 9.89 -8.25
N SER A 103 3.26 10.33 -7.67
CA SER A 103 3.13 10.44 -6.21
C SER A 103 3.31 9.09 -5.50
N VAL A 104 2.78 7.99 -6.04
CA VAL A 104 2.98 6.65 -5.45
C VAL A 104 4.45 6.23 -5.52
N LEU A 105 5.18 6.56 -6.59
CA LEU A 105 6.61 6.26 -6.70
C LEU A 105 7.45 7.06 -5.71
N GLU A 106 7.17 8.35 -5.56
CA GLU A 106 7.85 9.23 -4.61
C GLU A 106 7.65 8.77 -3.18
N ASP A 107 6.40 8.42 -2.82
CA ASP A 107 6.07 7.93 -1.49
C ASP A 107 6.69 6.56 -1.21
N PHE A 108 6.75 5.71 -2.24
CA PHE A 108 7.41 4.41 -2.14
C PHE A 108 8.90 4.57 -1.87
N ASN A 109 9.57 5.44 -2.62
CA ASN A 109 10.99 5.75 -2.43
C ASN A 109 11.25 6.31 -1.02
N LEU A 110 10.44 7.29 -0.59
CA LEU A 110 10.55 7.88 0.76
C LEU A 110 10.45 6.82 1.87
N VAL A 111 9.45 5.93 1.77
CA VAL A 111 9.20 4.91 2.80
C VAL A 111 10.27 3.82 2.81
N LEU A 112 10.92 3.52 1.68
CA LEU A 112 12.07 2.60 1.65
C LEU A 112 13.26 3.11 2.46
N PHE A 113 13.44 4.43 2.58
CA PHE A 113 14.49 5.02 3.41
C PHE A 113 14.17 5.00 4.92
N TYR A 114 12.96 4.59 5.32
CA TYR A 114 12.64 4.43 6.74
C TYR A 114 13.27 3.16 7.29
N LEU A 115 14.48 3.31 7.81
CA LEU A 115 15.17 2.25 8.53
C LEU A 115 14.40 1.88 9.81
N PRO A 116 14.37 0.59 10.18
CA PRO A 116 13.88 0.17 11.48
C PRO A 116 14.70 0.84 12.59
N PRO A 117 14.07 1.21 13.73
CA PRO A 117 14.80 1.71 14.88
C PRO A 117 15.91 0.72 15.25
N PRO A 118 17.12 1.19 15.60
CA PRO A 118 18.17 0.29 16.04
C PRO A 118 17.69 -0.45 17.28
N ALA A 119 17.81 -1.78 17.27
CA ALA A 119 17.33 -2.66 18.34
C ALA A 119 18.10 -2.39 19.65
N HIS A 120 17.66 -1.38 20.39
CA HIS A 120 18.05 -1.19 21.78
C HIS A 120 16.92 -1.77 22.62
N GLY A 121 17.32 -2.64 23.56
CA GLY A 121 16.45 -3.55 24.30
C GLY A 121 15.21 -2.92 24.93
N GLY A 122 14.22 -3.78 25.17
CA GLY A 122 12.85 -3.45 25.56
C GLY A 122 12.72 -2.29 26.54
N ALA A 123 11.91 -1.32 26.15
CA ALA A 123 11.18 -0.47 27.07
C ALA A 123 9.74 -0.43 26.58
N GLU A 124 8.87 -1.08 27.34
CA GLU A 124 7.42 -0.98 27.23
C GLU A 124 7.06 0.51 27.29
N HIS A 125 6.40 1.02 26.25
CA HIS A 125 5.87 2.38 26.24
C HIS A 125 4.40 2.31 26.61
N SER A 126 4.05 2.82 27.78
CA SER A 126 2.67 3.02 28.24
C SER A 126 1.88 3.90 27.27
N PRO A 127 0.55 3.71 27.15
CA PRO A 127 -0.28 4.55 26.31
C PRO A 127 -0.45 5.92 26.99
N SER A 128 -0.01 6.97 26.32
CA SER A 128 -0.28 8.36 26.71
C SER A 128 -1.70 8.70 26.28
N GLU A 129 -2.45 9.39 27.14
CA GLU A 129 -3.90 9.68 27.09
C GLU A 129 -4.42 10.51 25.89
N GLU A 130 -3.66 10.61 24.79
CA GLU A 130 -4.09 11.25 23.52
C GLU A 130 -4.57 10.23 22.46
N GLU A 131 -4.64 8.94 22.79
CA GLU A 131 -4.99 7.86 21.86
C GLU A 131 -6.48 7.78 21.46
N GLU A 132 -7.36 8.60 22.05
CA GLU A 132 -8.81 8.42 21.92
C GLU A 132 -9.44 8.86 20.59
N GLU A 133 -8.78 9.69 19.76
CA GLU A 133 -9.44 10.22 18.54
C GLU A 133 -9.23 9.40 17.24
N GLU A 134 -8.37 8.38 17.21
CA GLU A 134 -8.20 7.51 16.02
C GLU A 134 -8.49 6.01 16.27
N GLN A 135 -9.11 5.68 17.42
CA GLN A 135 -9.35 4.31 17.94
C GLN A 135 -10.34 3.40 17.18
N GLN A 136 -10.69 3.66 15.91
CA GLN A 136 -11.63 2.80 15.16
C GLN A 136 -11.03 1.92 14.06
N HIS A 137 -9.72 1.93 13.87
CA HIS A 137 -9.07 0.93 13.00
C HIS A 137 -7.90 0.28 13.70
N SER A 138 -8.13 -0.94 14.20
CA SER A 138 -7.12 -1.90 14.67
C SER A 138 -6.19 -2.34 13.52
N ASP A 139 -5.43 -1.40 12.96
CA ASP A 139 -4.35 -1.68 12.03
C ASP A 139 -3.07 -1.09 12.61
N SER A 140 -2.31 -1.98 13.27
CA SER A 140 -0.88 -1.89 13.54
C SER A 140 -0.22 -0.70 12.83
N SER A 141 0.04 0.37 13.59
CA SER A 141 0.76 1.57 13.16
C SER A 141 2.25 1.24 13.00
N CYS A 142 2.57 0.30 12.12
CA CYS A 142 3.95 -0.09 11.87
C CYS A 142 4.65 1.06 11.12
N PRO A 143 5.70 1.68 11.69
CA PRO A 143 6.38 2.81 11.07
C PRO A 143 7.29 2.40 9.90
N VAL A 144 7.37 1.09 9.60
CA VAL A 144 8.21 0.49 8.57
C VAL A 144 7.41 -0.56 7.80
N LEU A 145 7.62 -0.66 6.49
CA LEU A 145 6.98 -1.68 5.67
C LEU A 145 7.74 -3.01 5.74
N PRO A 146 7.08 -4.14 6.02
CA PRO A 146 7.73 -5.44 5.95
C PRO A 146 8.12 -5.81 4.51
N ASP A 147 9.29 -6.42 4.32
CA ASP A 147 9.78 -6.86 3.00
C ASP A 147 8.79 -7.76 2.26
N GLY A 148 8.13 -8.66 2.99
CA GLY A 148 7.10 -9.54 2.43
C GLY A 148 5.91 -8.78 1.86
N LEU A 149 5.60 -7.59 2.36
CA LEU A 149 4.56 -6.71 1.79
C LEU A 149 5.08 -5.96 0.56
N LEU A 150 6.31 -5.43 0.61
CA LEU A 150 6.96 -4.76 -0.52
C LEU A 150 7.02 -5.70 -1.74
N PHE A 151 7.45 -6.95 -1.53
CA PHE A 151 7.48 -7.96 -2.56
C PHE A 151 6.10 -8.19 -3.19
N LYS A 152 5.03 -8.29 -2.38
CA LYS A 152 3.65 -8.43 -2.87
C LYS A 152 3.22 -7.22 -3.72
N MET A 153 3.59 -6.00 -3.33
CA MET A 153 3.30 -4.76 -4.09
C MET A 153 4.01 -4.74 -5.45
N VAL A 154 5.28 -5.16 -5.50
CA VAL A 154 6.06 -5.24 -6.74
C VAL A 154 5.52 -6.33 -7.67
N VAL A 155 5.28 -7.54 -7.16
CA VAL A 155 4.73 -8.67 -7.93
C VAL A 155 3.36 -8.32 -8.51
N HIS A 156 2.52 -7.59 -7.76
CA HIS A 156 1.23 -7.14 -8.26
C HIS A 156 1.40 -6.18 -9.44
N SER A 157 2.31 -5.21 -9.33
CA SER A 157 2.60 -4.23 -10.40
C SER A 157 3.18 -4.87 -11.67
N LEU A 158 3.93 -5.97 -11.50
CA LEU A 158 4.60 -6.74 -12.55
C LEU A 158 3.65 -7.56 -13.44
N LYS A 159 2.68 -8.23 -12.82
CA LYS A 159 1.84 -9.24 -13.51
C LYS A 159 0.84 -8.60 -14.49
N ARG A 160 0.54 -7.31 -14.35
CA ARG A 160 -0.32 -6.57 -15.28
C ARG A 160 0.52 -5.91 -16.38
N GLY A 161 0.48 -6.46 -17.60
CA GLY A 161 1.27 -6.01 -18.75
C GLY A 161 1.14 -4.53 -19.16
N GLY A 162 0.15 -3.77 -18.65
CA GLY A 162 0.05 -2.31 -18.80
C GLY A 162 0.95 -1.51 -17.84
N GLY A 163 1.49 -2.16 -16.80
CA GLY A 163 2.39 -1.59 -15.80
C GLY A 163 3.85 -1.53 -16.23
N ARG A 164 4.23 -1.97 -17.45
CA ARG A 164 5.63 -1.97 -17.91
C ARG A 164 6.31 -0.61 -17.73
N ARG A 165 5.61 0.51 -17.94
CA ARG A 165 6.15 1.86 -17.71
C ARG A 165 6.32 2.20 -16.24
N LEU A 166 5.32 1.92 -15.40
CA LEU A 166 5.38 2.13 -13.94
C LEU A 166 6.46 1.23 -13.30
N PHE A 167 6.54 -0.01 -13.76
CA PHE A 167 7.52 -1.01 -13.36
C PHE A 167 8.93 -0.69 -13.84
N MET A 168 9.13 -0.28 -15.11
CA MET A 168 10.42 0.21 -15.58
C MET A 168 10.90 1.43 -14.78
N ARG A 169 9.97 2.28 -14.33
CA ARG A 169 10.27 3.43 -13.45
C ARG A 169 10.61 2.97 -12.03
N LEU A 170 9.87 2.03 -11.46
CA LEU A 170 10.20 1.39 -10.17
C LEU A 170 11.57 0.70 -10.21
N LEU A 171 11.84 -0.14 -11.21
CA LEU A 171 13.12 -0.82 -11.39
C LEU A 171 14.29 0.15 -11.59
N ARG A 172 14.09 1.25 -12.30
CA ARG A 172 15.13 2.28 -12.46
C ARG A 172 15.49 2.90 -11.11
N VAL A 173 14.50 3.23 -10.28
CA VAL A 173 14.73 3.75 -8.92
C VAL A 173 15.45 2.72 -8.02
N PHE A 174 15.06 1.44 -8.11
CA PHE A 174 15.76 0.36 -7.41
C PHE A 174 17.21 0.18 -7.89
N SER A 175 17.44 0.26 -9.21
CA SER A 175 18.78 0.12 -9.79
C SER A 175 19.69 1.32 -9.51
N GLU A 176 19.14 2.53 -9.42
CA GLU A 176 19.88 3.74 -9.07
C GLU A 176 20.23 3.76 -7.57
N SER A 177 19.37 3.21 -6.71
CA SER A 177 19.63 3.09 -5.26
C SER A 177 20.71 2.05 -4.92
N GLU A 178 20.87 0.98 -5.72
CA GLU A 178 22.01 0.05 -5.58
C GLU A 178 23.32 0.63 -6.14
N ALA A 179 23.25 1.53 -7.13
CA ALA A 179 24.42 2.13 -7.75
C ALA A 179 25.06 3.26 -6.92
N GLU A 180 24.29 3.94 -6.05
CA GLU A 180 24.81 4.96 -5.12
C GLU A 180 25.25 4.37 -3.76
N GLY A 181 25.25 3.04 -3.62
CA GLY A 181 25.64 2.29 -2.42
C GLY A 181 27.03 1.64 -2.45
N LEU A 182 27.97 2.17 -3.25
CA LEU A 182 29.39 1.75 -3.29
C LEU A 182 30.33 2.95 -3.20
#